data_AF-A0AA39GW38-F1
#
_entry.id   AF-A0AA39GW38-F1
#
_cell.length_a   1.000
_cell.length_b   1.000
_cell.length_c   1.000
_cell.angle_alpha   90.00
_cell.angle_beta   90.00
_cell.angle_gamma   90.00
#
_symmetry.space_group_name_H-M   'P 1'
#
loop_
_entity.id
_entity.type
_entity.pdbx_description
1 polymer ?
#
loop_
_entity_poly.entity_id
_entity_poly.type
_entity_poly.pdbx_seq_one_letter_code
_entity_poly.pdbx_strand_id
1 'polypeptide(L)'
;MSAGHIQEHTHINNFYVAEPPTSDSMQYNETALWDLWPTGTEASVTILMAWFITVVFATYMPKNQWMSIFSLKHSWKELTTSRASKLNVLDVFRVVAIVWVMINHTGSEGRIDILERSDSAKVFKDAVHNHPVFGALLGNSALGVEIFLVLSGLLAYCSWIRDANQDFSRHYTSFIVRRVFRLFPSVAAFIFIAAGPIVKTLLPRYHDTMISTCGVSGIVSHLTFLGNWQSTPTCMGYLWYLGLDMQLYIMGPLLMHLLYKRPRFAILTAVLLTSASAIIRAVYCQVYGFCNNSDVDIPFISFPNQTQELLEQTYGGIWETYARPYTKCGPFILGILLGHLIRNVDLSISEKTARRVSFASLAVAVTVIYAILPEYWYPDQGNTLYNTVYTATFRTVFAAAICAWIAALNYQPKIFNLSVYWSALAKLTFNAYLLHMPIVYLFNFSTFLQEATGPYELMAVVPLVAVLSFSAAFIFYCFIESPLGRLSSSMCKQLGL
;
A
#
# COMPACT_ATOMS: atom_id res chain seq x y z
N MET A 1 34.47 -14.02 55.20
CA MET A 1 35.22 -12.74 55.23
C MET A 1 36.07 -12.69 53.98
N SER A 2 35.78 -11.71 53.10
CA SER A 2 36.66 -10.96 52.18
C SER A 2 37.62 -11.72 51.26
N ALA A 3 37.93 -11.35 50.01
CA ALA A 3 37.41 -10.51 48.92
C ALA A 3 38.57 -10.51 47.89
N GLY A 4 38.28 -10.35 46.59
CA GLY A 4 39.35 -10.06 45.62
C GLY A 4 39.04 -10.42 44.17
N HIS A 5 38.01 -9.78 43.60
CA HIS A 5 37.77 -9.75 42.15
C HIS A 5 38.71 -8.72 41.49
N ILE A 6 39.27 -9.07 40.33
CA ILE A 6 39.92 -8.15 39.41
C ILE A 6 38.89 -7.79 38.33
N GLN A 7 38.52 -6.51 38.26
CA GLN A 7 37.71 -5.90 37.21
C GLN A 7 38.62 -5.38 36.09
N GLU A 8 38.34 -5.76 34.85
CA GLU A 8 38.84 -5.07 33.65
C GLU A 8 37.89 -3.94 33.24
N HIS A 9 38.49 -2.81 32.89
CA HIS A 9 37.85 -1.55 32.53
C HIS A 9 37.20 -1.61 31.13
N THR A 10 35.91 -1.32 31.05
CA THR A 10 35.28 -0.79 29.83
C THR A 10 34.67 0.57 30.15
N HIS A 11 35.28 1.62 29.62
CA HIS A 11 34.77 2.98 29.65
C HIS A 11 33.53 3.09 28.75
N ILE A 12 32.35 3.23 29.36
CA ILE A 12 31.15 3.74 28.68
C ILE A 12 31.06 5.22 29.04
N ASN A 13 31.12 6.08 28.03
CA ASN A 13 30.86 7.51 28.19
C ASN A 13 29.40 7.71 28.60
N ASN A 14 29.18 8.15 29.84
CA ASN A 14 27.89 8.66 30.31
C ASN A 14 27.55 9.93 29.53
N PHE A 15 26.66 9.82 28.55
CA PHE A 15 25.90 10.98 28.10
C PHE A 15 24.89 11.33 29.20
N TYR A 16 25.00 12.56 29.71
CA TYR A 16 24.09 13.15 30.67
C TYR A 16 22.64 13.00 30.19
N VAL A 17 21.84 12.21 30.91
CA VAL A 17 20.38 12.23 30.81
C VAL A 17 19.94 13.52 31.49
N ALA A 18 19.64 14.54 30.68
CA ALA A 18 18.91 15.71 31.16
C ALA A 18 17.52 15.26 31.62
N GLU A 19 17.13 15.67 32.83
CA GLU A 19 15.76 15.52 33.32
C GLU A 19 14.76 16.07 32.29
N PRO A 20 13.58 15.46 32.13
CA PRO A 20 12.60 15.92 31.17
C PRO A 20 12.14 17.33 31.59
N PRO A 21 12.11 18.31 30.67
CA PRO A 21 11.52 19.59 30.99
C PRO A 21 10.04 19.36 31.30
N THR A 22 9.58 19.89 32.43
CA THR A 22 8.16 20.08 32.71
C THR A 22 7.59 21.00 31.63
N SER A 23 7.12 20.41 30.54
CA SER A 23 6.43 21.16 29.50
C SER A 23 5.04 21.48 30.01
N ASP A 24 4.84 22.72 30.45
CA ASP A 24 3.59 23.41 30.18
C ASP A 24 3.47 23.50 28.66
N SER A 25 3.02 22.40 28.05
CA SER A 25 2.75 22.33 26.63
C SER A 25 1.56 23.25 26.37
N MET A 26 1.84 24.31 25.62
CA MET A 26 0.86 25.12 24.91
C MET A 26 -0.24 24.20 24.36
N GLN A 27 -1.41 24.15 25.03
CA GLN A 27 -2.59 23.45 24.54
C GLN A 27 -2.99 24.10 23.21
N TYR A 28 -2.53 23.53 22.10
CA TYR A 28 -3.14 23.80 20.81
C TYR A 28 -4.59 23.35 20.93
N ASN A 29 -5.51 24.28 20.67
CA ASN A 29 -6.94 24.02 20.72
C ASN A 29 -7.29 23.09 19.54
N GLU A 30 -7.13 21.78 19.75
CA GLU A 30 -7.34 20.70 18.76
C GLU A 30 -8.82 20.59 18.30
N THR A 31 -9.72 21.43 18.83
CA THR A 31 -11.17 21.26 18.74
C THR A 31 -11.77 21.63 17.38
N ALA A 32 -11.24 22.64 16.68
CA ALA A 32 -11.96 23.25 15.55
C ALA A 32 -12.23 22.31 14.35
N LEU A 33 -11.34 21.34 14.09
CA LEU A 33 -11.55 20.33 13.04
C LEU A 33 -12.49 19.19 13.49
N TRP A 34 -12.48 18.84 14.78
CA TRP A 34 -13.37 17.83 15.34
C TRP A 34 -14.78 18.33 15.59
N ASP A 35 -14.95 19.64 15.78
CA ASP A 35 -16.27 20.27 15.86
C ASP A 35 -17.08 20.09 14.56
N LEU A 36 -16.40 19.87 13.42
CA LEU A 36 -17.02 19.53 12.14
C LEU A 36 -17.24 18.03 11.94
N TRP A 37 -16.63 17.18 12.76
CA TRP A 37 -16.82 15.73 12.69
C TRP A 37 -18.13 15.35 13.39
N PRO A 38 -18.96 14.49 12.79
CA PRO A 38 -20.20 14.07 13.44
C PRO A 38 -19.90 13.36 14.76
N THR A 39 -20.41 13.91 15.85
CA THR A 39 -20.17 13.41 17.21
C THR A 39 -21.07 12.22 17.58
N GLY A 40 -22.16 12.00 16.83
CA GLY A 40 -23.11 10.91 17.05
C GLY A 40 -23.34 10.07 15.79
N THR A 41 -23.64 8.78 15.99
CA THR A 41 -23.95 7.82 14.93
C THR A 41 -25.10 8.32 14.04
N GLU A 42 -26.14 8.92 14.63
CA GLU A 42 -27.29 9.46 13.88
C GLU A 42 -26.87 10.55 12.89
N ALA A 43 -25.97 11.47 13.29
CA ALA A 43 -25.48 12.54 12.43
C ALA A 43 -24.68 11.98 11.24
N SER A 44 -23.77 11.04 11.50
CA SER A 44 -23.01 10.37 10.43
C SER A 44 -23.91 9.62 9.46
N VAL A 45 -24.89 8.86 9.97
CA VAL A 45 -25.83 8.10 9.14
C VAL A 45 -26.68 9.06 8.31
N THR A 46 -27.13 10.16 8.89
CA THR A 46 -27.93 11.18 8.19
C THR A 46 -27.16 11.77 7.01
N ILE A 47 -25.88 12.14 7.20
CA ILE A 47 -25.02 12.69 6.14
C ILE A 47 -24.85 11.66 5.01
N LEU A 48 -24.51 10.41 5.34
CA LEU A 48 -24.32 9.36 4.33
C LEU A 48 -25.63 9.04 3.61
N MET A 49 -26.75 8.92 4.32
CA MET A 49 -28.06 8.67 3.72
C MET A 49 -28.50 9.81 2.80
N ALA A 50 -28.30 11.07 3.22
CA ALA A 50 -28.60 12.23 2.37
C ALA A 50 -27.78 12.21 1.08
N TRP A 51 -26.49 11.86 1.15
CA TRP A 51 -25.64 11.69 -0.04
C TRP A 51 -26.14 10.56 -0.95
N PHE A 52 -26.43 9.38 -0.39
CA PHE A 52 -26.95 8.24 -1.15
C PHE A 52 -28.27 8.58 -1.85
N ILE A 53 -29.20 9.25 -1.15
CA ILE A 53 -30.46 9.72 -1.71
C ILE A 53 -30.20 10.70 -2.86
N THR A 54 -29.25 11.62 -2.70
CA THR A 54 -28.86 12.58 -3.74
C THR A 54 -28.36 11.87 -5.01
N VAL A 55 -27.50 10.87 -4.87
CA VAL A 55 -26.98 10.06 -5.99
C VAL A 55 -28.10 9.27 -6.68
N VAL A 56 -29.02 8.67 -5.91
CA VAL A 56 -30.18 7.95 -6.46
C VAL A 56 -31.10 8.92 -7.21
N PHE A 57 -31.43 10.06 -6.62
CA PHE A 57 -32.25 11.10 -7.24
C PHE A 57 -31.61 11.62 -8.55
N ALA A 58 -30.32 11.92 -8.52
CA ALA A 58 -29.54 12.35 -9.68
C ALA A 58 -29.56 11.34 -10.84
N THR A 59 -29.77 10.04 -10.57
CA THR A 59 -29.83 8.98 -11.58
C THR A 59 -31.08 9.08 -12.49
N TYR A 60 -32.14 9.71 -11.98
CA TYR A 60 -33.39 9.96 -12.70
C TYR A 60 -33.48 11.36 -13.31
N MET A 61 -32.53 12.25 -13.00
CA MET A 61 -32.49 13.59 -13.58
C MET A 61 -32.11 13.58 -15.07
N PRO A 62 -32.65 14.50 -15.89
CA PRO A 62 -32.24 14.69 -17.27
C PRO A 62 -30.73 14.98 -17.44
N LYS A 63 -30.12 14.47 -18.52
CA LYS A 63 -28.66 14.58 -18.78
C LYS A 63 -28.15 16.02 -18.92
N ASN A 64 -29.01 16.98 -19.23
CA ASN A 64 -28.64 18.38 -19.38
C ASN A 64 -28.59 19.14 -18.05
N GLN A 65 -29.04 18.53 -16.95
CA GLN A 65 -28.97 19.13 -15.62
C GLN A 65 -27.64 18.81 -14.94
N TRP A 66 -27.13 19.77 -14.16
CA TRP A 66 -25.87 19.64 -13.44
C TRP A 66 -25.84 18.42 -12.51
N MET A 67 -26.95 18.13 -11.80
CA MET A 67 -27.05 16.98 -10.89
C MET A 67 -26.83 15.63 -11.58
N SER A 68 -27.04 15.52 -12.90
CA SER A 68 -26.80 14.27 -13.64
C SER A 68 -25.34 13.79 -13.57
N ILE A 69 -24.40 14.68 -13.17
CA ILE A 69 -23.01 14.30 -12.87
C ILE A 69 -22.90 13.24 -11.77
N PHE A 70 -23.87 13.12 -10.87
CA PHE A 70 -23.84 12.13 -9.80
C PHE A 70 -24.56 10.81 -10.15
N SER A 71 -25.10 10.67 -11.36
CA SER A 71 -25.92 9.52 -11.76
C SER A 71 -25.17 8.17 -11.76
N LEU A 72 -25.82 7.15 -11.21
CA LEU A 72 -25.33 5.76 -11.20
C LEU A 72 -25.22 5.16 -12.60
N LYS A 73 -26.03 5.62 -13.56
CA LYS A 73 -25.93 5.18 -14.97
C LYS A 73 -24.58 5.56 -15.57
N HIS A 74 -24.05 6.73 -15.21
CA HIS A 74 -22.70 7.14 -15.62
C HIS A 74 -21.63 6.29 -14.94
N SER A 75 -21.76 6.05 -13.63
CA SER A 75 -20.84 5.19 -12.89
C SER A 75 -20.80 3.76 -13.48
N TRP A 76 -21.95 3.16 -13.77
CA TRP A 76 -22.03 1.84 -14.40
C TRP A 76 -21.40 1.81 -15.79
N LYS A 77 -21.67 2.82 -16.63
CA LYS A 77 -21.08 2.94 -17.95
C LYS A 77 -19.55 3.07 -17.86
N GLU A 78 -19.05 3.91 -16.96
CA GLU A 78 -17.61 4.08 -16.75
C GLU A 78 -16.93 2.78 -16.30
N LEU A 79 -17.57 2.02 -15.41
CA LEU A 79 -17.05 0.74 -14.93
C LEU A 79 -16.97 -0.30 -16.05
N THR A 80 -18.04 -0.43 -16.84
CA THR A 80 -18.18 -1.45 -17.89
C THR A 80 -17.55 -1.08 -19.23
N THR A 81 -17.11 0.17 -19.42
CA THR A 81 -16.42 0.56 -20.65
C THR A 81 -14.97 0.07 -20.62
N SER A 82 -14.61 -0.86 -21.51
CA SER A 82 -13.22 -1.24 -21.75
C SER A 82 -12.47 -0.12 -22.48
N ARG A 83 -11.20 0.10 -22.12
CA ARG A 83 -10.30 0.98 -22.87
C ARG A 83 -9.56 0.11 -23.87
N ALA A 84 -9.52 0.46 -25.15
CA ALA A 84 -8.62 -0.24 -26.09
C ALA A 84 -7.20 0.32 -25.91
N SER A 85 -6.35 -0.32 -25.10
CA SER A 85 -4.97 0.09 -24.88
C SER A 85 -4.04 -1.11 -24.73
N LYS A 86 -2.81 -1.01 -25.25
CA LYS A 86 -1.73 -2.00 -24.99
C LYS A 86 -1.39 -2.12 -23.50
N LEU A 87 -1.81 -1.17 -22.68
CA LEU A 87 -1.62 -1.17 -21.22
C LEU A 87 -2.78 -1.83 -20.46
N ASN A 88 -3.74 -2.47 -21.14
CA ASN A 88 -4.81 -3.21 -20.46
C ASN A 88 -4.26 -4.40 -19.66
N VAL A 89 -3.13 -4.96 -20.08
CA VAL A 89 -2.46 -6.06 -19.35
C VAL A 89 -2.18 -5.71 -17.88
N LEU A 90 -1.98 -4.43 -17.58
CA LEU A 90 -1.75 -3.95 -16.22
C LEU A 90 -2.96 -4.22 -15.29
N ASP A 91 -4.16 -4.37 -15.84
CA ASP A 91 -5.39 -4.64 -15.08
C ASP A 91 -5.27 -5.95 -14.30
N VAL A 92 -4.68 -6.99 -14.90
CA VAL A 92 -4.45 -8.28 -14.23
C VAL A 92 -3.45 -8.14 -13.09
N PHE A 93 -2.33 -7.45 -13.34
CA PHE A 93 -1.32 -7.19 -12.30
C PHE A 93 -1.92 -6.45 -11.10
N ARG A 94 -2.80 -5.47 -11.32
CA ARG A 94 -3.49 -4.76 -10.22
C ARG A 94 -4.38 -5.68 -9.40
N VAL A 95 -5.17 -6.53 -10.05
CA VAL A 95 -6.10 -7.44 -9.37
C VAL A 95 -5.33 -8.50 -8.58
N VAL A 96 -4.28 -9.09 -9.17
CA VAL A 96 -3.41 -10.04 -8.46
C VAL A 96 -2.72 -9.38 -7.27
N ALA A 97 -2.20 -8.16 -7.45
CA ALA A 97 -1.54 -7.41 -6.38
C ALA A 97 -2.46 -7.13 -5.18
N ILE A 98 -3.71 -6.69 -5.40
CA ILE A 98 -4.62 -6.42 -4.28
C ILE A 98 -5.06 -7.71 -3.58
N VAL A 99 -5.30 -8.80 -4.31
CA VAL A 99 -5.65 -10.09 -3.71
C VAL A 99 -4.49 -10.60 -2.84
N TRP A 100 -3.25 -10.39 -3.26
CA TRP A 100 -2.08 -10.75 -2.46
C TRP A 100 -1.99 -9.92 -1.16
N VAL A 101 -2.26 -8.62 -1.23
CA VAL A 101 -2.36 -7.75 -0.04
C VAL A 101 -3.48 -8.22 0.90
N MET A 102 -4.64 -8.61 0.36
CA MET A 102 -5.74 -9.17 1.17
C MET A 102 -5.36 -10.49 1.85
N ILE A 103 -4.61 -11.36 1.17
CA ILE A 103 -4.08 -12.60 1.75
C ILE A 103 -3.21 -12.28 2.97
N ASN A 104 -2.28 -11.32 2.84
CA ASN A 104 -1.43 -10.88 3.95
C ASN A 104 -2.28 -10.45 5.15
N HIS A 105 -3.11 -9.43 4.96
CA HIS A 105 -3.86 -8.82 6.04
C HIS A 105 -4.88 -9.77 6.68
N THR A 106 -5.46 -10.70 5.92
CA THR A 106 -6.33 -11.74 6.50
C THR A 106 -5.53 -12.69 7.41
N GLY A 107 -4.29 -13.00 7.05
CA GLY A 107 -3.43 -13.91 7.78
C GLY A 107 -2.73 -13.28 8.98
N SER A 108 -2.29 -12.02 8.89
CA SER A 108 -1.52 -11.33 9.94
C SER A 108 -2.38 -10.45 10.85
N GLU A 109 -3.42 -9.80 10.31
CA GLU A 109 -4.24 -8.82 11.03
C GLU A 109 -5.72 -9.26 11.15
N GLY A 110 -6.10 -10.33 10.46
CA GLY A 110 -7.45 -10.91 10.48
C GLY A 110 -7.67 -11.97 11.56
N ARG A 111 -6.62 -12.35 12.30
CA ARG A 111 -6.70 -13.34 13.37
C ARG A 111 -6.43 -12.76 14.75
N ILE A 112 -7.41 -12.86 15.63
CA ILE A 112 -7.41 -12.34 17.00
C ILE A 112 -6.25 -12.91 17.81
N ASP A 113 -5.92 -14.19 17.64
CA ASP A 113 -4.81 -14.82 18.34
C ASP A 113 -3.47 -14.11 18.06
N ILE A 114 -3.22 -13.72 16.81
CA ILE A 114 -2.03 -12.95 16.39
C ILE A 114 -2.07 -11.54 16.96
N LEU A 115 -3.24 -10.90 16.92
CA LEU A 115 -3.46 -9.57 17.49
C LEU A 115 -3.14 -9.55 18.99
N GLU A 116 -3.63 -10.55 19.73
CA GLU A 116 -3.50 -10.66 21.18
C GLU A 116 -2.19 -11.35 21.62
N ARG A 117 -1.35 -11.77 20.66
CA ARG A 117 -0.08 -12.49 20.90
C ARG A 117 -0.26 -13.74 21.78
N SER A 118 -1.35 -14.46 21.58
CA SER A 118 -1.62 -15.69 22.33
C SER A 118 -0.70 -16.85 21.90
N ASP A 119 -0.62 -17.92 22.71
CA ASP A 119 0.16 -19.11 22.37
C ASP A 119 -0.31 -19.79 21.07
N SER A 120 -1.61 -19.73 20.77
CA SER A 120 -2.17 -20.28 19.52
C SER A 120 -1.67 -19.55 18.27
N ALA A 121 -1.32 -18.27 18.39
CA ALA A 121 -0.70 -17.52 17.29
C ALA A 121 0.68 -18.06 16.93
N LYS A 122 1.45 -18.51 17.93
CA LYS A 122 2.76 -19.12 17.70
C LYS A 122 2.62 -20.41 16.92
N VAL A 123 1.65 -21.27 17.30
CA VAL A 123 1.37 -22.52 16.58
C VAL A 123 1.04 -22.25 15.11
N PHE A 124 0.18 -21.27 14.84
CA PHE A 124 -0.16 -20.91 13.46
C PHE A 124 1.06 -20.35 12.70
N LYS A 125 1.83 -19.43 13.29
CA LYS A 125 3.03 -18.87 12.68
C LYS A 125 4.06 -19.94 12.37
N ASP A 126 4.31 -20.84 13.30
CA ASP A 126 5.22 -21.98 13.11
C ASP A 126 4.72 -22.89 11.98
N ALA A 127 3.41 -23.17 11.91
CA ALA A 127 2.83 -23.95 10.83
C ALA A 127 2.98 -23.26 9.46
N VAL A 128 2.84 -21.93 9.40
CA VAL A 128 3.07 -21.14 8.18
C VAL A 128 4.55 -21.15 7.80
N HIS A 129 5.47 -20.85 8.72
CA HIS A 129 6.92 -20.83 8.47
C HIS A 129 7.44 -22.18 7.99
N ASN A 130 6.95 -23.28 8.58
CA ASN A 130 7.35 -24.64 8.20
C ASN A 130 6.69 -25.11 6.89
N HIS A 131 5.70 -24.39 6.36
CA HIS A 131 5.00 -24.84 5.17
C HIS A 131 5.80 -24.51 3.89
N PRO A 132 6.18 -25.50 3.06
CA PRO A 132 7.08 -25.28 1.93
C PRO A 132 6.50 -24.40 0.82
N VAL A 133 5.17 -24.40 0.64
CA VAL A 133 4.46 -23.57 -0.36
C VAL A 133 3.98 -22.24 0.23
N PHE A 134 3.11 -22.28 1.24
CA PHE A 134 2.48 -21.09 1.79
C PHE A 134 3.38 -20.24 2.69
N GLY A 135 4.42 -20.81 3.31
CA GLY A 135 5.36 -20.04 4.13
C GLY A 135 6.02 -18.93 3.33
N ALA A 136 6.63 -19.27 2.19
CA ALA A 136 7.24 -18.29 1.28
C ALA A 136 6.24 -17.27 0.72
N LEU A 137 5.03 -17.71 0.33
CA LEU A 137 4.00 -16.84 -0.25
C LEU A 137 3.44 -15.83 0.75
N LEU A 138 3.24 -16.26 2.00
CA LEU A 138 2.78 -15.41 3.08
C LEU A 138 3.93 -14.52 3.59
N GLY A 139 5.13 -15.08 3.71
CA GLY A 139 6.33 -14.38 4.16
C GLY A 139 6.76 -13.18 3.34
N ASN A 140 6.50 -13.25 2.04
CA ASN A 140 6.74 -12.17 1.09
C ASN A 140 5.44 -11.51 0.61
N SER A 141 4.39 -11.57 1.41
CA SER A 141 3.06 -11.16 0.95
C SER A 141 2.93 -9.66 0.68
N ALA A 142 3.83 -8.82 1.20
CA ALA A 142 3.90 -7.42 0.80
C ALA A 142 4.45 -7.19 -0.62
N LEU A 143 4.92 -8.22 -1.33
CA LEU A 143 5.38 -8.08 -2.72
C LEU A 143 4.25 -7.62 -3.66
N GLY A 144 2.98 -7.81 -3.28
CA GLY A 144 1.84 -7.20 -3.98
C GLY A 144 1.95 -5.67 -4.06
N VAL A 145 2.48 -5.02 -3.03
CA VAL A 145 2.70 -3.56 -3.02
C VAL A 145 3.75 -3.14 -4.03
N GLU A 146 4.78 -3.96 -4.25
CA GLU A 146 5.84 -3.64 -5.21
C GLU A 146 5.31 -3.62 -6.65
N ILE A 147 4.31 -4.46 -6.96
CA ILE A 147 3.58 -4.38 -8.23
C ILE A 147 2.89 -3.01 -8.34
N PHE A 148 2.20 -2.55 -7.30
CA PHE A 148 1.55 -1.24 -7.33
C PHE A 148 2.53 -0.08 -7.52
N LEU A 149 3.70 -0.12 -6.87
CA LEU A 149 4.76 0.87 -7.07
C LEU A 149 5.30 0.88 -8.51
N VAL A 150 5.56 -0.29 -9.10
CA VAL A 150 5.94 -0.43 -10.52
C VAL A 150 4.88 0.19 -11.43
N LEU A 151 3.60 -0.15 -11.21
CA LEU A 151 2.50 0.39 -12.00
C LEU A 151 2.34 1.90 -11.83
N SER A 152 2.53 2.41 -10.61
CA SER A 152 2.45 3.84 -10.31
C SER A 152 3.52 4.62 -11.06
N GLY A 153 4.78 4.17 -11.01
CA GLY A 153 5.89 4.79 -11.74
C GLY A 153 5.73 4.72 -13.27
N LEU A 154 5.30 3.58 -13.80
CA LEU A 154 5.02 3.37 -15.22
C LEU A 154 3.96 4.35 -15.74
N LEU A 155 2.84 4.44 -15.04
CA LEU A 155 1.71 5.28 -15.44
C LEU A 155 1.98 6.76 -15.19
N ALA A 156 2.77 7.10 -14.17
CA ALA A 156 3.29 8.43 -13.94
C ALA A 156 4.10 8.91 -15.16
N TYR A 157 5.06 8.10 -15.62
CA TYR A 157 5.87 8.45 -16.80
C TYR A 157 5.02 8.57 -18.06
N CYS A 158 4.12 7.60 -18.30
CA CYS A 158 3.22 7.63 -19.47
C CYS A 158 2.33 8.88 -19.50
N SER A 159 1.96 9.40 -18.33
CA SER A 159 1.16 10.62 -18.22
C SER A 159 2.04 11.87 -18.39
N TRP A 160 3.19 11.91 -17.73
CA TRP A 160 4.16 13.02 -17.79
C TRP A 160 4.66 13.29 -19.22
N ILE A 161 5.03 12.25 -19.96
CA ILE A 161 5.66 12.44 -21.28
C ILE A 161 4.74 13.12 -22.31
N ARG A 162 3.42 13.12 -22.10
CA ARG A 162 2.43 13.73 -22.99
C ARG A 162 2.58 15.25 -23.09
N ASP A 163 3.00 15.87 -22.00
CA ASP A 163 3.07 17.32 -21.85
C ASP A 163 4.50 17.79 -21.47
N ALA A 164 5.52 16.94 -21.69
CA ALA A 164 6.90 17.19 -21.29
C ALA A 164 7.59 18.40 -21.97
N ASN A 165 6.99 18.94 -23.04
CA ASN A 165 7.43 20.16 -23.71
C ASN A 165 6.99 21.45 -23.00
N GLN A 166 6.01 21.37 -22.11
CA GLN A 166 5.57 22.52 -21.33
C GLN A 166 6.65 22.96 -20.32
N ASP A 167 6.53 24.19 -19.81
CA ASP A 167 7.35 24.66 -18.69
C ASP A 167 7.28 23.69 -17.50
N PHE A 168 8.43 23.41 -16.89
CA PHE A 168 8.53 22.40 -15.84
C PHE A 168 7.61 22.72 -14.65
N SER A 169 7.62 23.97 -14.16
CA SER A 169 6.88 24.36 -12.96
C SER A 169 5.37 24.27 -13.18
N ARG A 170 4.89 24.74 -14.34
CA ARG A 170 3.47 24.65 -14.70
C ARG A 170 3.02 23.20 -14.87
N HIS A 171 3.79 22.40 -15.61
CA HIS A 171 3.47 21.01 -15.85
C HIS A 171 3.53 20.18 -14.56
N TYR A 172 4.55 20.39 -13.73
CA TYR A 172 4.69 19.80 -12.40
C TYR A 172 3.44 20.07 -11.54
N THR A 173 3.05 21.34 -11.44
CA THR A 173 1.87 21.73 -10.65
C THR A 173 0.60 21.06 -11.15
N SER A 174 0.32 21.10 -12.46
CA SER A 174 -0.85 20.41 -13.03
C SER A 174 -0.80 18.90 -12.78
N PHE A 175 0.37 18.29 -12.95
CA PHE A 175 0.58 16.86 -12.77
C PHE A 175 0.28 16.39 -11.34
N ILE A 176 0.73 17.13 -10.32
CA ILE A 176 0.47 16.82 -8.91
C ILE A 176 -0.98 17.12 -8.54
N VAL A 177 -1.50 18.30 -8.90
CA VAL A 177 -2.88 18.69 -8.56
C VAL A 177 -3.88 17.70 -9.15
N ARG A 178 -3.73 17.28 -10.40
CA ARG A 178 -4.60 16.25 -11.00
C ARG A 178 -4.60 14.93 -10.22
N ARG A 179 -3.46 14.52 -9.64
CA ARG A 179 -3.41 13.30 -8.82
C ARG A 179 -4.10 13.49 -7.47
N VAL A 180 -3.91 14.63 -6.81
CA VAL A 180 -4.61 14.96 -5.57
C VAL A 180 -6.12 14.94 -5.78
N PHE A 181 -6.62 15.62 -6.82
CA PHE A 181 -8.05 15.66 -7.15
C PHE A 181 -8.64 14.28 -7.50
N ARG A 182 -7.79 13.34 -7.95
CA ARG A 182 -8.18 11.95 -8.24
C ARG A 182 -8.28 11.10 -6.98
N LEU A 183 -7.34 11.22 -6.05
CA LEU A 183 -7.23 10.34 -4.87
C LEU A 183 -8.00 10.88 -3.67
N PHE A 184 -7.86 12.18 -3.39
CA PHE A 184 -8.30 12.81 -2.16
C PHE A 184 -9.80 12.61 -1.85
N PRO A 185 -10.75 12.74 -2.81
CA PRO A 185 -12.17 12.62 -2.47
C PRO A 185 -12.54 11.25 -1.89
N SER A 186 -12.03 10.17 -2.48
CA SER A 186 -12.27 8.81 -2.00
C SER A 186 -11.57 8.54 -0.67
N VAL A 187 -10.33 9.04 -0.49
CA VAL A 187 -9.59 8.90 0.76
C VAL A 187 -10.30 9.64 1.90
N ALA A 188 -10.71 10.88 1.66
CA ALA A 188 -11.42 11.68 2.65
C ALA A 188 -12.77 11.07 3.02
N ALA A 189 -13.55 10.59 2.04
CA ALA A 189 -14.81 9.91 2.29
C ALA A 189 -14.62 8.59 3.04
N PHE A 190 -13.58 7.82 2.71
CA PHE A 190 -13.25 6.60 3.44
C PHE A 190 -12.90 6.90 4.90
N ILE A 191 -12.00 7.86 5.14
CA ILE A 191 -11.58 8.26 6.49
C ILE A 191 -12.78 8.79 7.30
N PHE A 192 -13.66 9.57 6.67
CA PHE A 192 -14.92 10.03 7.27
C PHE A 192 -15.79 8.88 7.77
N ILE A 193 -15.93 7.82 6.98
CA ILE A 193 -16.69 6.64 7.36
C ILE A 193 -15.94 5.83 8.43
N ALA A 194 -14.66 5.54 8.18
CA ALA A 194 -13.83 4.65 9.00
C ALA A 194 -13.57 5.19 10.41
N ALA A 195 -13.30 6.49 10.54
CA ALA A 195 -13.11 7.17 11.82
C ALA A 195 -14.41 7.76 12.39
N GLY A 196 -15.54 7.54 11.71
CA GLY A 196 -16.86 7.98 12.17
C GLY A 196 -17.43 7.09 13.28
N PRO A 197 -18.38 7.61 14.09
CA PRO A 197 -19.04 6.87 15.17
C PRO A 197 -19.83 5.62 14.70
N ILE A 198 -20.19 5.56 13.42
CA ILE A 198 -20.83 4.37 12.81
C ILE A 198 -19.95 3.14 12.96
N VAL A 199 -18.66 3.27 12.65
CA VAL A 199 -17.74 2.12 12.65
C VAL A 199 -17.45 1.64 14.05
N LYS A 200 -17.41 2.53 15.05
CA LYS A 200 -17.37 2.15 16.47
C LYS A 200 -18.54 1.25 16.87
N THR A 201 -19.72 1.50 16.28
CA THR A 201 -20.94 0.73 16.58
C THR A 201 -20.99 -0.60 15.80
N LEU A 202 -20.66 -0.57 14.50
CA LEU A 202 -20.80 -1.74 13.62
C LEU A 202 -19.60 -2.70 13.66
N LEU A 203 -18.39 -2.17 13.88
CA LEU A 203 -17.13 -2.90 13.84
C LEU A 203 -16.23 -2.49 15.03
N PRO A 204 -16.66 -2.74 16.29
CA PRO A 204 -15.95 -2.26 17.48
C PRO A 204 -14.50 -2.73 17.53
N ARG A 205 -14.21 -3.98 17.14
CA ARG A 205 -12.84 -4.51 17.09
C ARG A 205 -11.95 -3.79 16.06
N TYR A 206 -12.47 -3.49 14.87
CA TYR A 206 -11.76 -2.69 13.87
C TYR A 206 -11.50 -1.29 14.41
N HIS A 207 -12.49 -0.66 15.02
CA HIS A 207 -12.35 0.65 15.63
C HIS A 207 -11.25 0.65 16.71
N ASP A 208 -11.31 -0.29 17.65
CA ASP A 208 -10.38 -0.33 18.78
C ASP A 208 -8.94 -0.58 18.33
N THR A 209 -8.74 -1.31 17.25
CA THR A 209 -7.40 -1.69 16.77
C THR A 209 -6.83 -0.70 15.75
N MET A 210 -7.65 -0.18 14.82
CA MET A 210 -7.20 0.69 13.72
C MET A 210 -7.43 2.18 13.96
N ILE A 211 -8.41 2.55 14.79
CA ILE A 211 -8.97 3.91 14.84
C ILE A 211 -8.77 4.60 16.20
N SER A 212 -8.85 3.85 17.29
CA SER A 212 -8.87 4.39 18.66
C SER A 212 -7.69 5.31 19.00
N THR A 213 -6.53 5.07 18.38
CA THR A 213 -5.28 5.81 18.60
C THR A 213 -5.04 6.93 17.59
N CYS A 214 -5.96 7.18 16.63
CA CYS A 214 -5.72 8.16 15.57
C CYS A 214 -5.52 9.59 16.07
N GLY A 215 -6.33 10.05 17.03
CA GLY A 215 -6.39 11.47 17.38
C GLY A 215 -6.57 12.38 16.14
N VAL A 216 -6.40 13.70 16.31
CA VAL A 216 -6.45 14.64 15.18
C VAL A 216 -5.28 14.41 14.23
N SER A 217 -4.09 14.26 14.81
CA SER A 217 -2.83 14.22 14.09
C SER A 217 -2.74 13.02 13.16
N GLY A 218 -3.19 11.83 13.59
CA GLY A 218 -3.23 10.64 12.75
C GLY A 218 -4.21 10.78 11.59
N ILE A 219 -5.41 11.31 11.81
CA ILE A 219 -6.39 11.57 10.75
C ILE A 219 -5.85 12.58 9.72
N VAL A 220 -5.32 13.71 10.19
CA VAL A 220 -4.74 14.73 9.33
C VAL A 220 -3.56 14.17 8.53
N SER A 221 -2.74 13.30 9.13
CA SER A 221 -1.62 12.68 8.43
C SER A 221 -2.08 11.85 7.21
N HIS A 222 -3.18 11.11 7.31
CA HIS A 222 -3.72 10.36 6.17
C HIS A 222 -4.33 11.28 5.10
N LEU A 223 -5.07 12.31 5.51
CA LEU A 223 -5.65 13.30 4.59
C LEU A 223 -4.58 14.10 3.83
N THR A 224 -3.41 14.29 4.44
CA THR A 224 -2.26 14.99 3.84
C THR A 224 -1.27 14.05 3.17
N PHE A 225 -1.55 12.75 3.08
CA PHE A 225 -0.65 11.73 2.53
C PHE A 225 0.72 11.66 3.23
N LEU A 226 0.74 11.94 4.54
CA LEU A 226 1.87 11.83 5.46
C LEU A 226 1.70 10.67 6.46
N GLY A 227 0.63 9.88 6.35
CA GLY A 227 0.32 8.80 7.29
C GLY A 227 1.39 7.72 7.42
N ASN A 228 2.27 7.57 6.42
CA ASN A 228 3.43 6.70 6.52
C ASN A 228 4.47 7.21 7.53
N TRP A 229 4.50 8.49 7.90
CA TRP A 229 5.44 9.09 8.87
C TRP A 229 4.96 9.05 10.32
N GLN A 230 3.81 8.43 10.59
CA GLN A 230 3.31 8.27 11.96
C GLN A 230 4.29 7.40 12.77
N SER A 231 4.42 7.74 14.06
CA SER A 231 5.06 6.89 15.05
C SER A 231 4.18 5.67 15.34
N THR A 232 4.79 4.58 15.79
CA THR A 232 4.06 3.41 16.28
C THR A 232 3.49 3.67 17.68
N PRO A 233 2.26 3.23 17.98
CA PRO A 233 1.34 2.50 17.11
C PRO A 233 0.68 3.40 16.05
N THR A 234 0.50 2.85 14.85
CA THR A 234 0.01 3.63 13.71
C THR A 234 -1.52 3.53 13.59
N CYS A 235 -2.16 4.68 13.45
CA CYS A 235 -3.58 4.74 13.09
C CYS A 235 -3.77 4.34 11.64
N MET A 236 -4.76 3.48 11.37
CA MET A 236 -5.04 2.91 10.04
C MET A 236 -3.76 2.52 9.31
N GLY A 237 -2.88 1.79 10.02
CA GLY A 237 -1.50 1.53 9.60
C GLY A 237 -1.39 1.09 8.16
N TYR A 238 -2.26 0.18 7.73
CA TYR A 238 -2.35 -0.33 6.35
C TYR A 238 -2.44 0.75 5.27
N LEU A 239 -2.92 1.97 5.55
CA LEU A 239 -3.00 3.08 4.58
C LEU A 239 -1.64 3.73 4.26
N TRP A 240 -0.56 3.35 4.94
CA TRP A 240 0.80 3.88 4.74
C TRP A 240 1.23 3.96 3.26
N TYR A 241 0.82 2.99 2.44
CA TYR A 241 1.19 2.95 1.03
C TYR A 241 0.69 4.19 0.27
N LEU A 242 -0.45 4.78 0.65
CA LEU A 242 -0.96 5.99 0.00
C LEU A 242 -0.02 7.19 0.20
N GLY A 243 0.50 7.35 1.42
CA GLY A 243 1.46 8.41 1.72
C GLY A 243 2.78 8.20 1.00
N LEU A 244 3.31 6.96 1.06
CA LEU A 244 4.51 6.56 0.34
C LEU A 244 4.39 6.85 -1.17
N ASP A 245 3.33 6.35 -1.81
CA ASP A 245 3.10 6.47 -3.25
C ASP A 245 2.93 7.93 -3.68
N MET A 246 2.21 8.75 -2.89
CA MET A 246 2.09 10.18 -3.18
C MET A 246 3.45 10.89 -3.09
N GLN A 247 4.26 10.60 -2.09
CA GLN A 247 5.60 11.19 -1.94
C GLN A 247 6.54 10.81 -3.09
N LEU A 248 6.53 9.53 -3.49
CA LEU A 248 7.27 9.08 -4.67
C LEU A 248 6.75 9.74 -5.96
N TYR A 249 5.44 9.95 -6.09
CA TYR A 249 4.84 10.65 -7.23
C TYR A 249 5.18 12.14 -7.26
N ILE A 250 5.32 12.79 -6.10
CA ILE A 250 5.80 14.19 -5.98
C ILE A 250 7.26 14.29 -6.43
N MET A 251 8.12 13.34 -6.04
CA MET A 251 9.53 13.34 -6.42
C MET A 251 9.77 12.88 -7.87
N GLY A 252 8.92 11.99 -8.38
CA GLY A 252 9.04 11.36 -9.71
C GLY A 252 9.29 12.33 -10.87
N PRO A 253 8.57 13.46 -11.00
CA PRO A 253 8.76 14.46 -12.04
C PRO A 253 10.20 14.92 -12.25
N LEU A 254 11.02 14.99 -11.19
CA LEU A 254 12.44 15.35 -11.30
C LEU A 254 13.18 14.33 -12.17
N LEU A 255 13.01 13.04 -11.87
CA LEU A 255 13.62 11.95 -12.64
C LEU A 255 13.00 11.84 -14.04
N MET A 256 11.68 12.00 -14.18
CA MET A 256 11.00 11.91 -15.47
C MET A 256 11.38 13.06 -16.40
N HIS A 257 11.54 14.28 -15.87
CA HIS A 257 12.05 15.43 -16.62
C HIS A 257 13.52 15.23 -17.01
N LEU A 258 14.33 14.69 -16.10
CA LEU A 258 15.72 14.35 -16.40
C LEU A 258 15.82 13.28 -17.49
N LEU A 259 14.95 12.26 -17.47
CA LEU A 259 14.85 11.25 -18.54
C LEU A 259 14.49 11.88 -19.87
N TYR A 260 13.59 12.87 -19.87
CA TYR A 260 13.21 13.60 -21.09
C TYR A 260 14.36 14.41 -21.67
N LYS A 261 15.15 15.11 -20.84
CA LYS A 261 16.21 16.03 -21.30
C LYS A 261 17.58 15.36 -21.48
N ARG A 262 17.96 14.45 -20.58
CA ARG A 262 19.29 13.83 -20.47
C ARG A 262 19.16 12.35 -20.05
N PRO A 263 18.67 11.47 -20.94
CA PRO A 263 18.30 10.08 -20.59
C PRO A 263 19.46 9.28 -19.99
N ARG A 264 20.69 9.41 -20.51
CA ARG A 264 21.87 8.70 -19.98
C ARG A 264 22.16 9.07 -18.51
N PHE A 265 22.12 10.36 -18.19
CA PHE A 265 22.35 10.84 -16.83
C PHE A 265 21.19 10.43 -15.91
N ALA A 266 19.95 10.50 -16.39
CA ALA A 266 18.79 10.06 -15.63
C ALA A 266 18.82 8.56 -15.30
N ILE A 267 19.25 7.71 -16.24
CA ILE A 267 19.44 6.27 -16.00
C ILE A 267 20.50 6.04 -14.93
N LEU A 268 21.63 6.76 -14.99
CA LEU A 268 22.65 6.70 -13.93
C LEU A 268 22.07 7.12 -12.57
N THR A 269 21.32 8.23 -12.52
CA THR A 269 20.63 8.67 -11.29
C THR A 269 19.66 7.61 -10.76
N ALA A 270 18.89 6.97 -11.64
CA ALA A 270 17.96 5.91 -11.27
C ALA A 270 18.68 4.68 -10.67
N VAL A 271 19.80 4.26 -11.26
CA VAL A 271 20.64 3.17 -10.74
C VAL A 271 21.22 3.53 -9.36
N LEU A 272 21.74 4.75 -9.20
CA LEU A 272 22.30 5.22 -7.93
C LEU A 272 21.24 5.28 -6.82
N LEU A 273 20.06 5.85 -7.10
CA LEU A 273 18.97 5.93 -6.13
C LEU A 273 18.44 4.55 -5.73
N THR A 274 18.29 3.64 -6.69
CA THR A 274 17.84 2.26 -6.42
C THR A 274 18.88 1.50 -5.59
N SER A 275 20.17 1.67 -5.90
CA SER A 275 21.27 1.04 -5.15
C SER A 275 21.37 1.60 -3.74
N ALA A 276 21.26 2.93 -3.58
CA ALA A 276 21.24 3.57 -2.27
C ALA A 276 20.06 3.08 -1.43
N SER A 277 18.87 2.92 -2.03
CA SER A 277 17.71 2.36 -1.36
C SER A 277 17.97 0.94 -0.82
N ALA A 278 18.55 0.06 -1.65
CA ALA A 278 18.91 -1.29 -1.24
C ALA A 278 19.96 -1.31 -0.11
N ILE A 279 20.98 -0.44 -0.19
CA ILE A 279 22.00 -0.30 0.85
C ILE A 279 21.37 0.17 2.17
N ILE A 280 20.47 1.17 2.14
CA ILE A 280 19.81 1.65 3.36
C ILE A 280 18.98 0.52 3.99
N ARG A 281 18.27 -0.29 3.20
CA ARG A 281 17.55 -1.46 3.71
C ARG A 281 18.50 -2.47 4.38
N ALA A 282 19.65 -2.74 3.78
CA ALA A 282 20.67 -3.63 4.35
C ALA A 282 21.17 -3.10 5.70
N VAL A 283 21.47 -1.80 5.76
CA VAL A 283 21.93 -1.13 6.99
C VAL A 283 20.85 -1.18 8.05
N TYR A 284 19.59 -0.87 7.71
CA TYR A 284 18.50 -0.85 8.68
C TYR A 284 18.23 -2.25 9.25
N CYS A 285 18.19 -3.30 8.42
CA CYS A 285 17.98 -4.64 8.94
C CYS A 285 19.10 -5.09 9.89
N GLN A 286 20.34 -4.67 9.63
CA GLN A 286 21.49 -4.98 10.48
C GLN A 286 21.45 -4.20 11.79
N VAL A 287 21.24 -2.88 11.74
CA VAL A 287 21.20 -2.00 12.91
C VAL A 287 20.07 -2.37 13.86
N TYR A 288 18.91 -2.72 13.33
CA TYR A 288 17.73 -3.08 14.11
C TYR A 288 17.58 -4.59 14.35
N GLY A 289 18.51 -5.42 13.86
CA GLY A 289 18.53 -6.86 14.18
C GLY A 289 17.38 -7.68 13.59
N PHE A 290 16.82 -7.29 12.44
CA PHE A 290 15.66 -7.97 11.84
C PHE A 290 15.92 -8.56 10.45
N CYS A 291 17.18 -8.75 10.01
CA CYS A 291 17.42 -9.28 8.66
C CYS A 291 16.88 -10.70 8.47
N ASN A 292 16.57 -11.42 9.57
CA ASN A 292 15.93 -12.74 9.59
C ASN A 292 14.44 -12.70 9.96
N ASN A 293 13.78 -11.56 9.76
CA ASN A 293 12.33 -11.42 9.91
C ASN A 293 11.64 -11.15 8.57
N SER A 294 10.37 -11.54 8.50
CA SER A 294 9.54 -11.44 7.31
C SER A 294 8.31 -10.57 7.47
N ASP A 295 7.53 -10.41 6.39
CA ASP A 295 6.30 -9.62 6.43
C ASP A 295 5.19 -10.25 7.32
N VAL A 296 5.24 -11.57 7.60
CA VAL A 296 4.29 -12.30 8.46
C VAL A 296 4.54 -12.03 9.95
N ASP A 297 5.74 -11.57 10.30
CA ASP A 297 6.13 -11.29 11.67
C ASP A 297 5.57 -9.96 12.20
N ILE A 298 4.86 -9.20 11.36
CA ILE A 298 4.54 -7.79 11.59
C ILE A 298 3.03 -7.52 11.71
N PRO A 299 2.52 -7.32 12.93
CA PRO A 299 1.30 -6.54 13.13
C PRO A 299 1.64 -5.05 13.24
N PHE A 300 1.22 -4.22 12.27
CA PHE A 300 1.51 -2.77 12.25
C PHE A 300 0.60 -1.91 13.15
N ILE A 301 -0.01 -2.51 14.17
CA ILE A 301 -1.28 -2.03 14.73
C ILE A 301 -1.27 -2.07 16.27
N SER A 302 -1.95 -1.12 16.91
CA SER A 302 -2.08 -1.04 18.37
C SER A 302 -3.02 -2.10 18.91
N PHE A 303 -2.67 -2.68 20.06
CA PHE A 303 -3.55 -3.58 20.81
C PHE A 303 -3.75 -3.14 22.25
N PRO A 304 -4.92 -3.44 22.84
CA PRO A 304 -5.10 -3.34 24.28
C PRO A 304 -4.05 -4.19 25.01
N ASN A 305 -3.50 -3.65 26.11
CA ASN A 305 -2.53 -4.33 26.99
C ASN A 305 -1.09 -4.49 26.47
N GLN A 306 -0.69 -3.84 25.37
CA GLN A 306 0.71 -3.74 24.95
C GLN A 306 1.27 -2.34 25.25
N THR A 307 2.49 -2.25 25.79
CA THR A 307 3.12 -0.94 26.03
C THR A 307 3.64 -0.35 24.72
N GLN A 308 3.58 0.97 24.58
CA GLN A 308 4.09 1.68 23.41
C GLN A 308 5.60 1.40 23.20
N GLU A 309 6.37 1.36 24.28
CA GLU A 309 7.81 1.05 24.26
C GLU A 309 8.10 -0.34 23.66
N LEU A 310 7.31 -1.35 24.01
CA LEU A 310 7.46 -2.71 23.46
C LEU A 310 7.15 -2.75 21.96
N LEU A 311 6.14 -1.99 21.51
CA LEU A 311 5.79 -1.89 20.10
C LEU A 311 6.88 -1.16 19.30
N GLU A 312 7.41 -0.06 19.83
CA GLU A 312 8.50 0.70 19.20
C GLU A 312 9.79 -0.13 19.08
N GLN A 313 10.18 -0.85 20.15
CA GLN A 313 11.34 -1.74 20.11
C GLN A 313 11.17 -2.91 19.13
N THR A 314 9.97 -3.49 19.06
CA THR A 314 9.72 -4.67 18.20
C THR A 314 9.53 -4.29 16.74
N TYR A 315 8.90 -3.14 16.45
CA TYR A 315 8.40 -2.82 15.11
C TYR A 315 9.02 -1.55 14.50
N GLY A 316 9.75 -0.74 15.26
CA GLY A 316 10.30 0.53 14.78
C GLY A 316 11.19 0.38 13.56
N GLY A 317 12.21 -0.50 13.63
CA GLY A 317 13.13 -0.73 12.51
C GLY A 317 12.46 -1.26 11.24
N ILE A 318 11.43 -2.11 11.42
CA ILE A 318 10.64 -2.68 10.34
C ILE A 318 9.76 -1.60 9.70
N TRP A 319 9.05 -0.81 10.50
CA TRP A 319 8.21 0.29 10.03
C TRP A 319 9.03 1.32 9.24
N GLU A 320 10.20 1.73 9.76
CA GLU A 320 11.13 2.60 9.05
C GLU A 320 11.59 1.99 7.70
N THR A 321 11.81 0.68 7.67
CA THR A 321 12.22 -0.01 6.43
C THR A 321 11.08 -0.23 5.44
N TYR A 322 9.83 -0.20 5.92
CA TYR A 322 8.66 -0.56 5.15
C TYR A 322 7.89 0.66 4.65
N ALA A 323 7.70 1.68 5.49
CA ALA A 323 6.84 2.82 5.21
C ALA A 323 7.57 4.02 4.57
N ARG A 324 8.91 4.02 4.56
CA ARG A 324 9.69 5.19 4.13
C ARG A 324 9.96 5.19 2.61
N PRO A 325 9.87 6.36 1.93
CA PRO A 325 10.16 6.45 0.50
C PRO A 325 11.56 6.00 0.10
N TYR A 326 12.56 6.35 0.90
CA TYR A 326 13.96 6.09 0.56
C TYR A 326 14.33 4.60 0.66
N THR A 327 13.59 3.78 1.41
CA THR A 327 13.77 2.31 1.49
C THR A 327 12.88 1.53 0.51
N LYS A 328 12.02 2.22 -0.26
CA LYS A 328 11.01 1.63 -1.15
C LYS A 328 10.97 2.24 -2.56
N CYS A 329 11.84 3.19 -2.88
CA CYS A 329 11.76 3.90 -4.16
C CYS A 329 12.15 3.05 -5.39
N GLY A 330 12.93 1.96 -5.20
CA GLY A 330 13.43 1.13 -6.30
C GLY A 330 12.35 0.64 -7.28
N PRO A 331 11.30 -0.07 -6.81
CA PRO A 331 10.20 -0.53 -7.66
C PRO A 331 9.47 0.60 -8.42
N PHE A 332 9.26 1.75 -7.79
CA PHE A 332 8.68 2.92 -8.46
C PHE A 332 9.60 3.49 -9.55
N ILE A 333 10.90 3.61 -9.27
CA ILE A 333 11.91 4.05 -10.24
C ILE A 333 12.00 3.08 -11.43
N LEU A 334 11.99 1.77 -11.18
CA LEU A 334 11.93 0.75 -12.23
C LEU A 334 10.66 0.88 -13.08
N GLY A 335 9.52 1.21 -12.46
CA GLY A 335 8.29 1.58 -13.16
C GLY A 335 8.48 2.77 -14.10
N ILE A 336 9.12 3.86 -13.63
CA ILE A 336 9.43 5.03 -14.46
C ILE A 336 10.31 4.63 -15.66
N LEU A 337 11.37 3.84 -15.44
CA LEU A 337 12.26 3.39 -16.51
C LEU A 337 11.53 2.50 -17.53
N LEU A 338 10.64 1.63 -17.07
CA LEU A 338 9.77 0.84 -17.94
C LEU A 338 8.83 1.72 -18.77
N GLY A 339 8.27 2.77 -18.16
CA GLY A 339 7.45 3.75 -18.88
C GLY A 339 8.25 4.47 -19.95
N HIS A 340 9.49 4.85 -19.65
CA HIS A 340 10.40 5.43 -20.62
C HIS A 340 10.68 4.48 -21.79
N LEU A 341 10.97 3.22 -21.50
CA LEU A 341 11.18 2.18 -22.50
C LEU A 341 9.96 2.03 -23.42
N ILE A 342 8.77 1.78 -22.85
CA ILE A 342 7.53 1.54 -23.61
C ILE A 342 7.14 2.75 -24.48
N ARG A 343 7.42 3.98 -24.02
CA ARG A 343 6.97 5.20 -24.71
C ARG A 343 7.94 5.74 -25.75
N ASN A 344 9.22 5.41 -25.66
CA ASN A 344 10.26 6.01 -26.51
C ASN A 344 11.07 4.98 -27.31
N VAL A 345 10.88 3.69 -27.06
CA VAL A 345 11.59 2.63 -27.77
C VAL A 345 10.60 1.77 -28.52
N ASP A 346 10.63 1.89 -29.84
CA ASP A 346 9.90 1.00 -30.75
C ASP A 346 10.66 -0.31 -30.90
N LEU A 347 10.30 -1.28 -30.07
CA LEU A 347 10.84 -2.64 -30.12
C LEU A 347 9.82 -3.60 -30.73
N SER A 348 10.27 -4.41 -31.68
CA SER A 348 9.51 -5.56 -32.19
C SER A 348 10.19 -6.85 -31.73
N ILE A 349 9.52 -7.64 -30.91
CA ILE A 349 10.02 -8.93 -30.42
C ILE A 349 9.16 -10.06 -30.98
N SER A 350 9.74 -11.23 -31.23
CA SER A 350 8.92 -12.38 -31.66
C SER A 350 8.01 -12.87 -30.51
N GLU A 351 6.90 -13.53 -30.85
CA GLU A 351 6.03 -14.16 -29.85
C GLU A 351 6.80 -15.17 -28.98
N LYS A 352 7.74 -15.92 -29.57
CA LYS A 352 8.61 -16.86 -28.85
C LYS A 352 9.49 -16.12 -27.82
N THR A 353 10.06 -14.97 -28.20
CA THR A 353 10.87 -14.15 -27.30
C THR A 353 10.03 -13.61 -26.16
N ALA A 354 8.84 -13.05 -26.45
CA ALA A 354 7.95 -12.52 -25.43
C ALA A 354 7.48 -13.59 -24.43
N ARG A 355 7.15 -14.80 -24.91
CA ARG A 355 6.85 -15.95 -24.04
C ARG A 355 8.04 -16.34 -23.17
N ARG A 356 9.24 -16.44 -23.74
CA ARG A 356 10.48 -16.75 -22.98
C ARG A 356 10.76 -15.73 -21.89
N VAL A 357 10.67 -14.43 -22.21
CA VAL A 357 10.86 -13.37 -21.22
C VAL A 357 9.78 -13.43 -20.15
N SER A 358 8.52 -13.65 -20.51
CA SER A 358 7.42 -13.80 -19.54
C SER A 358 7.65 -14.98 -18.59
N PHE A 359 8.06 -16.14 -19.10
CA PHE A 359 8.38 -17.31 -18.27
C PHE A 359 9.61 -17.08 -17.41
N ALA A 360 10.67 -16.46 -17.95
CA ALA A 360 11.86 -16.11 -17.16
C ALA A 360 11.52 -15.13 -16.04
N SER A 361 10.71 -14.10 -16.32
CA SER A 361 10.19 -13.17 -15.32
C SER A 361 9.39 -13.88 -14.23
N LEU A 362 8.47 -14.77 -14.60
CA LEU A 362 7.72 -15.56 -13.63
C LEU A 362 8.65 -16.43 -12.78
N ALA A 363 9.64 -17.10 -13.40
CA ALA A 363 10.60 -17.92 -12.69
C ALA A 363 11.45 -17.11 -11.71
N VAL A 364 11.93 -15.93 -12.09
CA VAL A 364 12.65 -15.01 -11.19
C VAL A 364 11.75 -14.54 -10.05
N ALA A 365 10.51 -14.13 -10.35
CA ALA A 365 9.57 -13.69 -9.33
C ALA A 365 9.29 -14.81 -8.30
N VAL A 366 9.03 -16.04 -8.77
CA VAL A 366 8.87 -17.22 -7.90
C VAL A 366 10.14 -17.52 -7.12
N THR A 367 11.31 -17.44 -7.75
CA THR A 367 12.59 -17.67 -7.07
C THR A 367 12.79 -16.67 -5.94
N VAL A 368 12.51 -15.38 -6.16
CA VAL A 368 12.60 -14.35 -5.11
C VAL A 368 11.64 -14.65 -3.96
N ILE A 369 10.38 -15.02 -4.24
CA ILE A 369 9.41 -15.37 -3.20
C ILE A 369 9.92 -16.53 -2.33
N TYR A 370 10.50 -17.57 -2.94
CA TYR A 370 10.94 -18.76 -2.22
C TYR A 370 12.35 -18.64 -1.63
N ALA A 371 13.11 -17.62 -2.02
CA ALA A 371 14.42 -17.34 -1.44
C ALA A 371 14.35 -16.88 0.03
N ILE A 372 13.17 -16.62 0.59
CA ILE A 372 13.03 -16.38 2.05
C ILE A 372 13.13 -17.69 2.87
N LEU A 373 12.92 -18.87 2.28
CA LEU A 373 12.83 -20.12 3.04
C LEU A 373 14.03 -20.46 3.93
N PRO A 374 15.30 -20.21 3.54
CA PRO A 374 16.43 -20.42 4.44
C PRO A 374 16.34 -19.62 5.74
N GLU A 375 15.72 -18.44 5.71
CA GLU A 375 15.46 -17.61 6.88
C GLU A 375 14.52 -18.30 7.87
N TYR A 376 13.47 -18.93 7.34
CA TYR A 376 12.46 -19.63 8.13
C TYR A 376 12.89 -21.00 8.64
N TRP A 377 13.69 -21.72 7.86
CA TRP A 377 14.18 -23.03 8.27
C TRP A 377 15.34 -22.96 9.27
N TYR A 378 16.03 -21.82 9.32
CA TYR A 378 17.18 -21.63 10.21
C TYR A 378 17.11 -20.29 10.97
N PRO A 379 16.06 -20.06 11.78
CA PRO A 379 15.82 -18.77 12.43
C PRO A 379 16.93 -18.37 13.43
N ASP A 380 17.61 -19.36 14.02
CA ASP A 380 18.66 -19.16 15.03
C ASP A 380 20.02 -18.75 14.45
N GLN A 381 20.15 -18.65 13.12
CA GLN A 381 21.40 -18.23 12.46
C GLN A 381 21.65 -16.71 12.53
N GLY A 382 20.65 -15.93 12.97
CA GLY A 382 20.73 -14.48 13.05
C GLY A 382 20.91 -13.80 11.68
N ASN A 383 21.52 -12.61 11.69
CA ASN A 383 21.70 -11.77 10.51
C ASN A 383 22.86 -12.24 9.62
N THR A 384 22.67 -13.36 8.91
CA THR A 384 23.65 -13.85 7.93
C THR A 384 23.82 -12.90 6.74
N LEU A 385 24.93 -13.05 6.00
CA LEU A 385 25.13 -12.32 4.74
C LEU A 385 23.99 -12.59 3.74
N TYR A 386 23.49 -13.82 3.70
CA TYR A 386 22.36 -14.20 2.86
C TYR A 386 21.10 -13.39 3.20
N ASN A 387 20.70 -13.40 4.47
CA ASN A 387 19.53 -12.69 5.00
C ASN A 387 19.62 -11.17 4.73
N THR A 388 20.83 -10.62 4.87
CA THR A 388 21.11 -9.21 4.59
C THR A 388 20.94 -8.87 3.12
N VAL A 389 21.56 -9.64 2.23
CA VAL A 389 21.49 -9.43 0.78
C VAL A 389 20.07 -9.64 0.28
N TYR A 390 19.39 -10.66 0.79
CA TYR A 390 17.99 -10.92 0.48
C TYR A 390 17.12 -9.73 0.88
N THR A 391 17.12 -9.33 2.15
CA THR A 391 16.34 -8.18 2.68
C THR A 391 16.61 -6.86 1.94
N ALA A 392 17.87 -6.66 1.53
CA ALA A 392 18.29 -5.49 0.76
C ALA A 392 17.72 -5.46 -0.66
N THR A 393 17.59 -6.62 -1.34
CA THR A 393 17.42 -6.68 -2.79
C THR A 393 16.10 -7.28 -3.26
N PHE A 394 15.44 -8.13 -2.48
CA PHE A 394 14.33 -8.98 -2.94
C PHE A 394 13.20 -8.17 -3.62
N ARG A 395 12.78 -7.05 -3.02
CA ARG A 395 11.73 -6.17 -3.56
C ARG A 395 12.11 -5.59 -4.92
N THR A 396 13.35 -5.14 -5.08
CA THR A 396 13.87 -4.56 -6.32
C THR A 396 14.02 -5.62 -7.42
N VAL A 397 14.53 -6.81 -7.08
CA VAL A 397 14.68 -7.92 -8.03
C VAL A 397 13.31 -8.42 -8.48
N PHE A 398 12.35 -8.56 -7.56
CA PHE A 398 10.96 -8.89 -7.88
C PHE A 398 10.34 -7.85 -8.81
N ALA A 399 10.47 -6.56 -8.47
CA ALA A 399 9.95 -5.48 -9.31
C ALA A 399 10.58 -5.46 -10.71
N ALA A 400 11.87 -5.74 -10.85
CA ALA A 400 12.54 -5.86 -12.14
C ALA A 400 11.96 -7.02 -12.97
N ALA A 401 11.68 -8.16 -12.35
CA ALA A 401 11.03 -9.30 -12.99
C ALA A 401 9.63 -8.93 -13.51
N ILE A 402 8.83 -8.23 -12.68
CA ILE A 402 7.51 -7.70 -13.06
C ILE A 402 7.63 -6.70 -14.22
N CYS A 403 8.61 -5.80 -14.20
CA CYS A 403 8.84 -4.85 -15.29
C CYS A 403 9.14 -5.56 -16.62
N ALA A 404 10.04 -6.56 -16.60
CA ALA A 404 10.37 -7.35 -17.78
C ALA A 404 9.15 -8.13 -18.31
N TRP A 405 8.29 -8.63 -17.42
CA TRP A 405 7.06 -9.32 -17.79
C TRP A 405 6.08 -8.36 -18.49
N ILE A 406 5.84 -7.19 -17.89
CA ILE A 406 4.98 -6.16 -18.48
C ILE A 406 5.52 -5.70 -19.84
N ALA A 407 6.84 -5.50 -19.97
CA ALA A 407 7.47 -5.13 -21.25
C ALA A 407 7.20 -6.18 -22.33
N ALA A 408 7.42 -7.47 -22.03
CA ALA A 408 7.20 -8.56 -22.98
C ALA A 408 5.75 -8.61 -23.49
N LEU A 409 4.78 -8.46 -22.59
CA LEU A 409 3.35 -8.45 -22.94
C LEU A 409 2.96 -7.18 -23.71
N ASN A 410 3.55 -6.03 -23.40
CA ASN A 410 3.27 -4.77 -24.10
C ASN A 410 3.78 -4.78 -25.54
N TYR A 411 4.99 -5.29 -25.76
CA TYR A 411 5.59 -5.38 -27.10
C TYR A 411 5.00 -6.52 -27.95
N GLN A 412 4.31 -7.50 -27.35
CA GLN A 412 3.57 -8.56 -28.06
C GLN A 412 2.16 -8.76 -27.48
N PRO A 413 1.22 -7.83 -27.76
CA PRO A 413 -0.13 -7.86 -27.18
C PRO A 413 -0.98 -9.04 -27.66
N LYS A 414 -0.59 -9.72 -28.75
CA LYS A 414 -1.28 -10.94 -29.26
C LYS A 414 -1.30 -12.08 -28.25
N ILE A 415 -0.39 -12.08 -27.27
CA ILE A 415 -0.29 -13.11 -26.24
C ILE A 415 -1.44 -12.99 -25.23
N PHE A 416 -2.14 -11.85 -25.18
CA PHE A 416 -3.09 -11.56 -24.12
C PHE A 416 -4.35 -10.85 -24.62
N ASN A 417 -5.51 -11.52 -24.51
CA ASN A 417 -6.81 -10.92 -24.75
C ASN A 417 -7.58 -10.81 -23.42
N LEU A 418 -7.93 -9.59 -23.01
CA LEU A 418 -8.57 -9.31 -21.74
C LEU A 418 -10.07 -9.09 -21.90
N SER A 419 -10.85 -9.81 -21.12
CA SER A 419 -12.28 -9.57 -20.98
C SER A 419 -12.55 -8.25 -20.23
N VAL A 420 -13.76 -7.71 -20.44
CA VAL A 420 -14.21 -6.49 -19.75
C VAL A 420 -14.22 -6.62 -18.22
N TYR A 421 -14.37 -7.84 -17.71
CA TYR A 421 -14.41 -8.13 -16.28
C TYR A 421 -13.10 -7.77 -15.58
N TRP A 422 -11.95 -8.05 -16.19
CA TRP A 422 -10.65 -7.67 -15.64
C TRP A 422 -10.49 -6.16 -15.54
N SER A 423 -10.93 -5.43 -16.56
CA SER A 423 -10.91 -3.97 -16.53
C SER A 423 -11.88 -3.38 -15.50
N ALA A 424 -13.02 -4.03 -15.26
CA ALA A 424 -13.94 -3.63 -14.19
C ALA A 424 -13.31 -3.85 -12.82
N LEU A 425 -12.78 -5.05 -12.54
CA LEU A 425 -12.09 -5.36 -11.29
C LEU A 425 -10.90 -4.42 -11.06
N ALA A 426 -10.10 -4.16 -12.09
CA ALA A 426 -8.95 -3.26 -12.00
C ALA A 426 -9.31 -1.80 -11.67
N LYS A 427 -10.51 -1.33 -12.04
CA LYS A 427 -11.01 -0.02 -11.63
C LYS A 427 -11.40 0.01 -10.16
N LEU A 428 -11.85 -1.13 -9.63
CA LEU A 428 -12.27 -1.26 -8.24
C LEU A 428 -11.11 -1.48 -7.26
N THR A 429 -9.90 -1.82 -7.73
CA THR A 429 -8.78 -2.19 -6.83
C THR A 429 -8.39 -1.09 -5.85
N PHE A 430 -8.54 0.17 -6.23
CA PHE A 430 -8.26 1.29 -5.31
C PHE A 430 -9.24 1.34 -4.15
N ASN A 431 -10.55 1.22 -4.42
CA ASN A 431 -11.54 1.16 -3.34
C ASN A 431 -11.47 -0.16 -2.57
N ALA A 432 -11.14 -1.27 -3.23
CA ALA A 432 -10.89 -2.54 -2.57
C ALA A 432 -9.73 -2.41 -1.57
N TYR A 433 -8.67 -1.69 -1.94
CA TYR A 433 -7.59 -1.35 -1.01
C TYR A 433 -8.05 -0.47 0.17
N LEU A 434 -8.93 0.51 -0.03
CA LEU A 434 -9.45 1.28 1.11
C LEU A 434 -10.32 0.43 2.04
N LEU A 435 -11.15 -0.44 1.50
CA LEU A 435 -12.23 -1.10 2.24
C LEU A 435 -11.91 -2.53 2.71
N HIS A 436 -10.80 -3.14 2.28
CA HIS A 436 -10.52 -4.54 2.62
C HIS A 436 -10.31 -4.76 4.12
N MET A 437 -9.71 -3.82 4.86
CA MET A 437 -9.45 -4.01 6.28
C MET A 437 -10.72 -4.09 7.14
N PRO A 438 -11.71 -3.19 6.99
CA PRO A 438 -13.02 -3.39 7.60
C PRO A 438 -13.64 -4.76 7.30
N ILE A 439 -13.47 -5.27 6.07
CA ILE A 439 -13.96 -6.60 5.67
C ILE A 439 -13.16 -7.71 6.35
N VAL A 440 -11.83 -7.63 6.38
CA VAL A 440 -10.96 -8.58 7.10
C VAL A 440 -11.38 -8.71 8.57
N TYR A 441 -11.71 -7.59 9.21
CA TYR A 441 -12.16 -7.58 10.62
C TYR A 441 -13.54 -8.22 10.83
N LEU A 442 -14.40 -8.32 9.81
CA LEU A 442 -15.62 -9.14 9.91
C LEU A 442 -15.28 -10.61 10.13
N PHE A 443 -14.16 -11.08 9.59
CA PHE A 443 -13.69 -12.46 9.77
C PHE A 443 -12.99 -12.69 11.11
N ASN A 444 -12.74 -11.66 11.91
CA ASN A 444 -12.27 -11.86 13.30
C ASN A 444 -13.27 -12.69 14.11
N PHE A 445 -14.57 -12.61 13.80
CA PHE A 445 -15.62 -13.38 14.48
C PHE A 445 -15.83 -14.79 13.91
N SER A 446 -15.11 -15.15 12.83
CA SER A 446 -15.22 -16.47 12.22
C SER A 446 -14.45 -17.50 13.03
N THR A 447 -15.16 -18.39 13.73
CA THR A 447 -14.54 -19.52 14.45
C THR A 447 -13.63 -20.35 13.54
N PHE A 448 -14.05 -20.56 12.28
CA PHE A 448 -13.25 -21.26 11.27
C PHE A 448 -11.88 -20.61 11.04
N LEU A 449 -11.81 -19.27 11.00
CA LEU A 449 -10.53 -18.57 10.82
C LEU A 449 -9.73 -18.51 12.12
N GLN A 450 -10.40 -18.32 13.26
CA GLN A 450 -9.73 -18.16 14.55
C GLN A 450 -9.15 -19.49 15.10
N GLU A 451 -9.77 -20.63 14.77
CA GLU A 451 -9.29 -21.96 15.17
C GLU A 451 -8.29 -22.56 14.17
N ALA A 452 -7.96 -21.86 13.09
CA ALA A 452 -7.08 -22.36 12.05
C ALA A 452 -5.67 -22.61 12.58
N THR A 453 -5.17 -23.84 12.44
CA THR A 453 -3.82 -24.20 12.90
C THR A 453 -2.76 -24.12 11.79
N GLY A 454 -3.15 -23.77 10.57
CA GLY A 454 -2.24 -23.69 9.43
C GLY A 454 -2.75 -22.83 8.28
N PRO A 455 -2.02 -22.80 7.15
CA PRO A 455 -2.31 -21.89 6.05
C PRO A 455 -3.54 -22.26 5.23
N TYR A 456 -4.04 -23.50 5.30
CA TYR A 456 -5.10 -23.98 4.42
C TYR A 456 -6.44 -23.30 4.68
N GLU A 457 -6.81 -23.16 5.94
CA GLU A 457 -8.03 -22.50 6.38
C GLU A 457 -8.01 -21.02 5.99
N LEU A 458 -6.85 -20.35 6.14
CA LEU A 458 -6.65 -19.00 5.65
C LEU A 458 -6.92 -18.92 4.14
N MET A 459 -6.29 -19.81 3.35
CA MET A 459 -6.48 -19.82 1.89
C MET A 459 -7.92 -20.12 1.47
N ALA A 460 -8.65 -20.92 2.24
CA ALA A 460 -10.05 -21.23 1.99
C ALA A 460 -10.97 -20.01 2.17
N VAL A 461 -10.63 -19.08 3.07
CA VAL A 461 -11.43 -17.87 3.37
C VAL A 461 -11.15 -16.72 2.41
N VAL A 462 -9.94 -16.63 1.87
CA VAL A 462 -9.49 -15.53 1.00
C VAL A 462 -10.43 -15.22 -0.17
N PRO A 463 -10.98 -16.20 -0.92
CA PRO A 463 -11.93 -15.92 -1.99
C PRO A 463 -13.16 -15.14 -1.50
N LEU A 464 -13.67 -15.46 -0.30
CA LEU A 464 -14.82 -14.79 0.28
C LEU A 464 -14.45 -13.37 0.74
N VAL A 465 -13.28 -13.18 1.37
CA VAL A 465 -12.75 -11.86 1.73
C VAL A 465 -12.61 -10.98 0.50
N ALA A 466 -12.06 -11.53 -0.60
CA ALA A 466 -11.90 -10.80 -1.85
C ALA A 466 -13.25 -10.42 -2.45
N VAL A 467 -14.21 -11.36 -2.54
CA VAL A 467 -15.56 -11.08 -3.08
C VAL A 467 -16.27 -9.98 -2.27
N LEU A 468 -16.25 -10.06 -0.94
CA LEU A 468 -16.87 -9.05 -0.09
C LEU A 468 -16.17 -7.68 -0.22
N SER A 469 -14.85 -7.66 -0.28
CA SER A 469 -14.07 -6.44 -0.47
C SER A 469 -14.33 -5.79 -1.82
N PHE A 470 -14.38 -6.56 -2.92
CA PHE A 470 -14.75 -6.04 -4.24
C PHE A 470 -16.22 -5.60 -4.31
N SER A 471 -17.11 -6.25 -3.56
CA SER A 471 -18.53 -5.84 -3.46
C SER A 471 -18.66 -4.49 -2.74
N ALA A 472 -17.98 -4.31 -1.61
CA ALA A 472 -17.90 -3.03 -0.91
C ALA A 472 -17.26 -1.96 -1.80
N ALA A 473 -16.17 -2.30 -2.49
CA ALA A 473 -15.49 -1.42 -3.44
C ALA A 473 -16.39 -0.97 -4.60
N PHE A 474 -17.26 -1.86 -5.09
CA PHE A 474 -18.23 -1.55 -6.14
C PHE A 474 -19.28 -0.54 -5.66
N ILE A 475 -19.84 -0.74 -4.46
CA ILE A 475 -20.79 0.21 -3.87
C ILE A 475 -20.10 1.56 -3.68
N PHE A 476 -18.92 1.58 -3.09
CA PHE A 476 -18.14 2.80 -2.88
C PHE A 476 -17.79 3.50 -4.20
N TYR A 477 -17.45 2.73 -5.24
CA TYR A 477 -17.18 3.27 -6.57
C TYR A 477 -18.41 3.99 -7.15
N CYS A 478 -19.56 3.33 -7.11
CA CYS A 478 -20.79 3.83 -7.70
C CYS A 478 -21.31 5.09 -7.00
N PHE A 479 -21.25 5.14 -5.67
CA PHE A 479 -21.82 6.21 -4.86
C PHE A 479 -20.83 7.31 -4.50
N ILE A 480 -19.51 7.04 -4.46
CA ILE A 480 -18.51 8.00 -3.96
C ILE A 480 -17.46 8.29 -5.04
N GLU A 481 -16.62 7.32 -5.41
CA GLU A 481 -15.45 7.59 -6.27
C GLU A 481 -15.85 8.16 -7.64
N SER A 482 -16.77 7.50 -8.36
CA SER A 482 -17.12 7.89 -9.72
C SER A 482 -17.89 9.22 -9.77
N PRO A 483 -18.93 9.46 -8.92
CA PRO A 483 -19.59 10.76 -8.81
C PRO A 483 -18.63 11.91 -8.46
N LEU A 484 -17.83 11.76 -7.40
CA LEU A 484 -16.88 12.79 -6.99
C LEU A 484 -15.74 12.96 -8.00
N GLY A 485 -15.29 11.87 -8.65
CA GLY A 485 -14.27 11.91 -9.69
C GLY A 485 -14.69 12.73 -10.92
N ARG A 486 -15.97 12.65 -11.32
CA ARG A 486 -16.52 13.52 -12.37
C ARG A 486 -16.56 14.98 -11.93
N LEU A 487 -16.96 15.26 -10.69
CA LEU A 487 -16.93 16.61 -10.13
C LEU A 487 -15.51 17.19 -10.13
N SER A 488 -14.55 16.44 -9.57
CA SER A 488 -13.12 16.79 -9.59
C SER A 488 -12.61 17.06 -11.00
N SER A 489 -12.98 16.21 -11.97
CA SER A 489 -12.59 16.40 -13.38
C SER A 489 -13.16 17.68 -13.99
N SER A 490 -14.38 18.07 -13.61
CA SER A 490 -14.98 19.35 -14.02
C SER A 490 -14.24 20.53 -13.41
N MET A 491 -13.89 20.46 -12.12
CA MET A 491 -13.13 21.50 -11.44
C MET A 491 -11.73 21.68 -12.04
N CYS A 492 -11.01 20.58 -12.30
CA CYS A 492 -9.69 20.66 -12.95
C CYS A 492 -9.76 21.36 -14.32
N LYS A 493 -10.81 21.10 -15.12
CA LYS A 493 -11.02 21.78 -16.40
C LYS A 493 -11.26 23.28 -16.23
N GLN A 494 -12.05 23.68 -15.22
CA GLN A 494 -12.31 25.09 -14.92
C GLN A 494 -11.04 25.83 -14.47
N LEU A 495 -10.14 25.15 -13.76
CA LEU A 495 -8.84 25.67 -13.35
C LEU A 495 -7.80 25.72 -14.49
N GLY A 496 -8.18 25.33 -15.72
CA GLY A 496 -7.26 25.29 -16.87
C GLY A 496 -6.13 24.27 -16.72
N LEU A 497 -6.32 23.26 -15.87
CA LEU A 497 -5.32 22.27 -15.55
C LEU A 497 -5.22 21.19 -16.60
#